data_AF-A0A4D7AHL6-F1
#
_entry.id   AF-A0A4D7AHL6-F1
#
_cell.length_a   1.000
_cell.length_b   1.000
_cell.length_c   1.000
_cell.angle_alpha   90.00
_cell.angle_beta   90.00
_cell.angle_gamma   90.00
#
_symmetry.space_group_name_H-M   'P 1'
#
loop_
_entity.id
_entity.type
_entity.pdbx_description
1 polymer ?
#
loop_
_entity_poly.entity_id
_entity_poly.type
_entity_poly.pdbx_seq_one_letter_code
_entity_poly.pdbx_strand_id
1 'polypeptide(L)'
;MPQIDLGQVVGPQGAQGEPGPQGAQGIQGPAGPAATINGVNALTIEAGDNIELSQSGSTTTLSVPTDAVPTEDSTKPVQSGGVLAALSNKAPAGFGFGDAVQSIETTSAGESYETYCAKVDAVLDGMPDKTAKLVLAYPPAVYGKAGTTISLLYKGDANYAVLSNIGSADTALCGWRMIKLKKSSSDPSAWQPFEWEHPPMQLGVEYRTVERYNGKPIHIKAVSLGLLENNTSKSVEHGISDFESCVECSGFSGPINLVGSGGVDSIYATTSRVGIDTNGSFSSAATSSKLNTVAIIKYTKTTD
;
A
#
# COMPACT_ATOMS: atom_id res chain seq x y z
N MET A 1 48.15 -49.99 -107.64
CA MET A 1 48.79 -50.81 -106.59
C MET A 1 49.11 -49.89 -105.42
N PRO A 2 48.75 -50.27 -104.19
CA PRO A 2 48.80 -49.39 -103.01
C PRO A 2 50.20 -49.38 -102.40
N GLN A 3 50.60 -48.27 -101.78
CA GLN A 3 51.65 -48.25 -100.77
C GLN A 3 51.05 -47.68 -99.49
N ILE A 4 50.82 -48.57 -98.53
CA ILE A 4 50.45 -48.27 -97.15
C ILE A 4 51.75 -47.92 -96.42
N ASP A 5 51.84 -46.71 -95.87
CA ASP A 5 52.93 -46.29 -95.00
C ASP A 5 52.53 -46.50 -93.53
N LEU A 6 53.43 -47.14 -92.78
CA LEU A 6 53.28 -47.57 -91.39
C LEU A 6 54.38 -46.91 -90.54
N GLY A 7 54.06 -45.83 -89.83
CA GLY A 7 54.89 -45.34 -88.70
C GLY A 7 54.47 -43.93 -88.24
N GLN A 8 54.43 -43.57 -86.96
CA GLN A 8 54.88 -44.21 -85.71
C GLN A 8 53.74 -44.22 -84.67
N VAL A 9 53.64 -45.30 -83.89
CA VAL A 9 52.79 -45.35 -82.68
C VAL A 9 53.60 -44.82 -81.50
N VAL A 10 53.25 -43.66 -80.95
CA VAL A 10 53.72 -43.20 -79.64
C VAL A 10 52.71 -43.69 -78.60
N GLY A 11 53.16 -44.51 -77.65
CA GLY A 11 52.32 -44.99 -76.54
C GLY A 11 51.94 -43.86 -75.57
N PRO A 12 50.83 -44.00 -74.81
CA PRO A 12 50.31 -42.93 -73.96
C PRO A 12 51.28 -42.57 -72.83
N GLN A 13 51.48 -41.27 -72.60
CA GLN A 13 52.24 -40.77 -71.45
C GLN A 13 51.47 -41.05 -70.14
N GLY A 14 52.14 -41.66 -69.17
CA GLY A 14 51.55 -42.04 -67.88
C GLY A 14 51.06 -40.83 -67.07
N ALA A 15 50.01 -41.03 -66.27
CA ALA A 15 49.41 -39.99 -65.45
C ALA A 15 50.42 -39.39 -64.46
N GLN A 16 50.43 -38.07 -64.33
CA GLN A 16 51.24 -37.33 -63.37
C GLN A 16 50.79 -37.65 -61.93
N GLY A 17 51.74 -37.96 -61.04
CA GLY A 17 51.47 -38.33 -59.65
C GLY A 17 50.89 -37.19 -58.80
N GLU A 18 50.17 -37.54 -57.73
CA GLU A 18 49.48 -36.57 -56.87
C GLU A 18 50.46 -35.62 -56.13
N PRO A 19 50.13 -34.33 -56.00
CA PRO A 19 50.91 -33.37 -55.22
C PRO A 19 51.08 -33.79 -53.74
N GLY A 20 52.28 -33.61 -53.20
CA GLY A 20 52.61 -33.99 -51.81
C GLY A 20 51.95 -33.12 -50.73
N PRO A 21 51.92 -33.59 -49.46
CA PRO A 21 51.24 -32.90 -48.37
C PRO A 21 51.87 -31.54 -48.03
N GLN A 22 51.03 -30.56 -47.73
CA GLN A 22 51.45 -29.20 -47.37
C GLN A 22 52.04 -29.16 -45.94
N GLY A 23 53.16 -28.44 -45.78
CA GLY A 23 53.92 -28.37 -44.52
C GLY A 23 53.19 -27.64 -43.38
N ALA A 24 53.62 -27.91 -42.14
CA ALA A 24 53.04 -27.33 -40.92
C ALA A 24 53.15 -25.79 -40.86
N GLN A 25 52.11 -25.14 -40.37
CA GLN A 25 52.02 -23.68 -40.22
C GLN A 25 53.01 -23.16 -39.15
N GLY A 26 53.71 -22.06 -39.44
CA GLY A 26 54.76 -21.48 -38.59
C GLY A 26 54.26 -20.81 -37.30
N ILE A 27 55.19 -20.60 -36.35
CA ILE A 27 54.94 -19.95 -35.04
C ILE A 27 54.62 -18.45 -35.18
N GLN A 28 53.73 -17.93 -34.32
CA GLN A 28 53.36 -16.52 -34.28
C GLN A 28 54.51 -15.63 -33.78
N GLY A 29 54.72 -14.47 -34.43
CA GLY A 29 55.79 -13.52 -34.10
C GLY A 29 55.56 -12.68 -32.84
N PRO A 30 56.58 -11.92 -32.38
CA PRO A 30 56.50 -11.06 -31.20
C PRO A 30 55.53 -9.89 -31.37
N ALA A 31 55.00 -9.36 -30.26
CA ALA A 31 54.10 -8.21 -30.24
C ALA A 31 54.77 -6.93 -30.77
N GLY A 32 54.00 -6.09 -31.47
CA GLY A 32 54.48 -4.84 -32.08
C GLY A 32 54.66 -3.67 -31.09
N PRO A 33 55.36 -2.60 -31.50
CA PRO A 33 55.57 -1.40 -30.67
C PRO A 33 54.28 -0.61 -30.43
N ALA A 34 54.21 0.09 -29.28
CA ALA A 34 53.06 0.90 -28.90
C ALA A 34 52.88 2.13 -29.80
N ALA A 35 51.65 2.41 -30.22
CA ALA A 35 51.29 3.58 -31.02
C ALA A 35 50.80 4.74 -30.12
N THR A 36 51.27 5.96 -30.39
CA THR A 36 50.79 7.19 -29.73
C THR A 36 50.02 8.03 -30.75
N ILE A 37 48.81 8.46 -30.40
CA ILE A 37 47.96 9.31 -31.25
C ILE A 37 47.80 10.68 -30.58
N ASN A 38 48.19 11.76 -31.28
CA ASN A 38 48.12 13.14 -30.80
C ASN A 38 47.33 14.02 -31.77
N GLY A 39 46.62 15.03 -31.25
CA GLY A 39 46.02 16.11 -32.05
C GLY A 39 44.81 15.71 -32.90
N VAL A 40 44.11 14.64 -32.53
CA VAL A 40 42.89 14.20 -33.23
C VAL A 40 41.65 14.81 -32.60
N ASN A 41 40.73 15.28 -33.44
CA ASN A 41 39.43 15.81 -32.99
C ASN A 41 38.44 14.67 -32.64
N ALA A 42 38.64 13.48 -33.22
CA ALA A 42 37.88 12.27 -32.94
C ALA A 42 38.76 11.04 -33.20
N LEU A 43 38.59 9.99 -32.40
CA LEU A 43 39.26 8.69 -32.57
C LEU A 43 38.19 7.59 -32.58
N THR A 44 38.11 6.85 -33.68
CA THR A 44 37.24 5.67 -33.82
C THR A 44 38.09 4.41 -33.73
N ILE A 45 37.74 3.49 -32.81
CA ILE A 45 38.42 2.20 -32.64
C ILE A 45 37.41 1.11 -32.97
N GLU A 46 37.63 0.39 -34.07
CA GLU A 46 36.88 -0.82 -34.41
C GLU A 46 37.67 -2.03 -33.91
N ALA A 47 37.20 -2.67 -32.85
CA ALA A 47 37.73 -3.96 -32.38
C ALA A 47 36.67 -5.04 -32.55
N GLY A 48 37.12 -6.28 -32.78
CA GLY A 48 36.23 -7.42 -33.03
C GLY A 48 35.40 -7.79 -31.81
N ASP A 49 36.06 -8.23 -30.74
CA ASP A 49 35.36 -8.77 -29.57
C ASP A 49 35.39 -7.80 -28.38
N ASN A 50 36.54 -7.27 -27.99
CA ASN A 50 36.68 -6.37 -26.83
C ASN A 50 37.59 -5.18 -27.14
N ILE A 51 37.29 -4.05 -26.51
CA ILE A 51 38.20 -2.90 -26.40
C ILE A 51 38.63 -2.80 -24.95
N GLU A 52 39.94 -2.81 -24.68
CA GLU A 52 40.49 -2.60 -23.33
C GLU A 52 41.37 -1.34 -23.19
N LEU A 53 40.95 -0.41 -22.33
CA LEU A 53 41.70 0.78 -21.90
C LEU A 53 41.78 0.81 -20.38
N SER A 54 42.96 1.11 -19.85
CA SER A 54 43.12 1.42 -18.42
C SER A 54 43.98 2.67 -18.28
N GLN A 55 43.70 3.49 -17.27
CA GLN A 55 44.66 4.48 -16.81
C GLN A 55 44.58 4.70 -15.31
N SER A 56 45.78 4.80 -14.73
CA SER A 56 46.05 5.01 -13.31
C SER A 56 46.35 6.49 -13.02
N GLY A 57 45.94 6.95 -11.84
CA GLY A 57 45.47 8.32 -11.59
C GLY A 57 43.97 8.28 -11.31
N SER A 58 43.28 9.42 -11.18
CA SER A 58 41.87 9.41 -10.72
C SER A 58 40.83 9.07 -11.80
N THR A 59 41.01 7.88 -12.39
CA THR A 59 40.04 7.00 -13.07
C THR A 59 40.11 6.94 -14.59
N THR A 60 40.12 5.73 -15.14
CA THR A 60 39.68 5.43 -16.51
C THR A 60 38.93 4.09 -16.50
N THR A 61 37.71 4.12 -17.04
CA THR A 61 36.72 3.02 -17.07
C THR A 61 36.51 2.51 -18.49
N LEU A 62 36.13 1.24 -18.58
CA LEU A 62 36.07 0.46 -19.80
C LEU A 62 34.91 -0.53 -19.73
N SER A 63 34.11 -0.65 -20.80
CA SER A 63 32.93 -1.53 -20.86
C SER A 63 32.99 -2.51 -22.04
N VAL A 64 32.47 -3.70 -21.76
CA VAL A 64 32.54 -4.99 -22.49
C VAL A 64 31.22 -5.35 -23.20
N PRO A 65 31.19 -6.39 -24.07
CA PRO A 65 30.07 -6.74 -24.94
C PRO A 65 28.79 -7.17 -24.22
N THR A 66 27.70 -6.90 -24.91
CA THR A 66 26.31 -7.01 -24.47
C THR A 66 25.73 -8.42 -24.69
N ASP A 67 25.76 -9.24 -23.65
CA ASP A 67 24.65 -10.16 -23.33
C ASP A 67 23.78 -9.62 -22.18
N ALA A 68 23.89 -8.31 -21.90
CA ALA A 68 22.91 -7.56 -21.13
C ALA A 68 22.16 -6.60 -22.05
N VAL A 69 20.83 -6.74 -22.05
CA VAL A 69 19.77 -6.10 -22.86
C VAL A 69 20.00 -4.60 -23.16
N PRO A 70 19.71 -4.11 -24.39
CA PRO A 70 20.05 -2.75 -24.80
C PRO A 70 18.99 -1.74 -24.35
N THR A 71 19.40 -0.58 -23.84
CA THR A 71 18.50 0.58 -23.79
C THR A 71 19.28 1.89 -23.87
N GLU A 72 18.99 2.65 -24.92
CA GLU A 72 19.32 4.07 -25.19
C GLU A 72 20.49 4.34 -26.16
N ASP A 73 20.15 5.18 -27.15
CA ASP A 73 21.03 5.84 -28.12
C ASP A 73 22.29 6.43 -27.44
N SER A 74 23.43 5.80 -27.70
CA SER A 74 24.74 6.12 -27.12
C SER A 74 25.36 7.43 -27.66
N THR A 75 24.66 8.14 -28.53
CA THR A 75 25.11 9.46 -29.03
C THR A 75 24.84 10.61 -28.07
N LYS A 76 24.10 10.37 -26.98
CA LYS A 76 23.89 11.35 -25.91
C LYS A 76 24.85 11.06 -24.75
N PRO A 77 25.56 12.07 -24.21
CA PRO A 77 26.34 11.87 -23.00
C PRO A 77 25.40 11.33 -21.92
N VAL A 78 25.83 10.28 -21.20
CA VAL A 78 25.14 9.81 -19.99
C VAL A 78 25.22 10.95 -18.97
N GLN A 79 24.23 11.83 -19.01
CA GLN A 79 24.02 12.86 -18.03
C GLN A 79 23.79 12.12 -16.71
N SER A 80 24.71 12.21 -15.74
CA SER A 80 24.51 11.58 -14.43
C SER A 80 23.20 12.06 -13.76
N GLY A 81 22.68 13.22 -14.16
CA GLY A 81 21.36 13.73 -13.78
C GLY A 81 20.16 12.93 -14.30
N GLY A 82 20.28 12.20 -15.42
CA GLY A 82 19.18 11.40 -15.99
C GLY A 82 18.95 10.10 -15.22
N VAL A 83 20.03 9.44 -14.79
CA VAL A 83 19.96 8.23 -13.95
C VAL A 83 19.50 8.59 -12.52
N LEU A 84 19.95 9.74 -11.99
CA LEU A 84 19.48 10.25 -10.71
C LEU A 84 17.98 10.62 -10.75
N ALA A 85 17.45 11.17 -11.85
CA ALA A 85 16.03 11.44 -12.00
C ALA A 85 15.19 10.15 -12.19
N ALA A 86 15.69 9.18 -12.96
CA ALA A 86 15.03 7.89 -13.15
C ALA A 86 15.01 7.02 -11.88
N LEU A 87 16.03 7.17 -11.02
CA LEU A 87 16.11 6.53 -9.71
C LEU A 87 15.44 7.36 -8.61
N SER A 88 15.30 8.68 -8.74
CA SER A 88 14.57 9.54 -7.77
C SER A 88 13.16 9.02 -7.51
N ASN A 89 12.50 8.44 -8.52
CA ASN A 89 11.16 7.84 -8.40
C ASN A 89 11.17 6.30 -8.27
N LYS A 90 12.36 5.68 -8.17
CA LYS A 90 12.54 4.24 -7.91
C LYS A 90 13.44 3.91 -6.70
N ALA A 91 13.77 4.95 -5.93
CA ALA A 91 14.43 5.05 -4.62
C ALA A 91 15.93 4.68 -4.49
N PRO A 92 16.80 5.71 -4.40
CA PRO A 92 17.98 5.72 -3.55
C PRO A 92 17.87 6.86 -2.51
N ALA A 93 16.78 6.83 -1.72
CA ALA A 93 16.63 7.52 -0.43
C ALA A 93 15.62 6.82 0.53
N GLY A 94 15.14 5.61 0.18
CA GLY A 94 14.77 4.61 1.19
C GLY A 94 13.32 4.51 1.69
N PHE A 95 12.32 5.23 1.18
CA PHE A 95 10.93 5.08 1.65
C PHE A 95 9.91 5.12 0.49
N GLY A 96 9.43 3.96 -0.01
CA GLY A 96 8.35 3.85 -1.01
C GLY A 96 7.00 4.39 -0.48
N PHE A 97 6.11 5.00 -1.28
CA PHE A 97 5.18 4.45 -2.28
C PHE A 97 5.21 5.20 -3.64
N GLY A 98 6.40 5.56 -4.14
CA GLY A 98 6.62 6.05 -5.51
C GLY A 98 6.24 7.51 -5.80
N ASP A 99 5.00 7.91 -5.47
CA ASP A 99 4.46 9.24 -5.75
C ASP A 99 4.37 10.12 -4.49
N ALA A 100 4.28 11.44 -4.70
CA ALA A 100 3.93 12.37 -3.64
C ALA A 100 2.56 12.00 -3.02
N VAL A 101 2.45 12.12 -1.70
CA VAL A 101 1.21 11.78 -0.98
C VAL A 101 0.11 12.75 -1.41
N GLN A 102 -1.00 12.19 -1.89
CA GLN A 102 -2.16 12.95 -2.37
C GLN A 102 -3.16 13.19 -1.24
N SER A 103 -3.70 14.41 -1.15
CA SER A 103 -4.79 14.75 -0.23
C SER A 103 -6.16 14.36 -0.79
N ILE A 104 -7.02 13.80 0.07
CA ILE A 104 -8.43 13.52 -0.16
C ILE A 104 -9.19 14.05 1.03
N GLU A 105 -9.64 15.29 0.94
CA GLU A 105 -10.13 16.05 2.10
C GLU A 105 -11.59 16.47 1.94
N THR A 106 -12.36 16.31 3.00
CA THR A 106 -13.61 17.01 3.22
C THR A 106 -13.32 18.50 3.42
N THR A 107 -13.96 19.35 2.62
CA THR A 107 -13.67 20.79 2.56
C THR A 107 -14.65 21.64 3.35
N SER A 108 -15.73 21.05 3.88
CA SER A 108 -16.70 21.76 4.73
C SER A 108 -17.45 20.81 5.65
N ALA A 109 -18.00 21.33 6.74
CA ALA A 109 -18.81 20.56 7.68
C ALA A 109 -20.11 20.00 7.06
N GLY A 110 -20.57 20.57 5.94
CA GLY A 110 -21.79 20.16 5.24
C GLY A 110 -21.56 19.25 4.05
N GLU A 111 -20.32 18.85 3.76
CA GLU A 111 -20.03 17.94 2.65
C GLU A 111 -20.51 16.53 2.97
N SER A 112 -21.24 15.92 2.03
CA SER A 112 -21.83 14.60 2.22
C SER A 112 -20.80 13.48 2.11
N TYR A 113 -21.14 12.32 2.68
CA TYR A 113 -20.32 11.11 2.58
C TYR A 113 -20.13 10.67 1.12
N GLU A 114 -21.17 10.76 0.30
CA GLU A 114 -21.16 10.39 -1.12
C GLU A 114 -20.23 11.31 -1.92
N THR A 115 -20.24 12.60 -1.60
CA THR A 115 -19.35 13.60 -2.23
C THR A 115 -17.90 13.29 -1.90
N TYR A 116 -17.61 12.96 -0.64
CA TYR A 116 -16.27 12.53 -0.23
C TYR A 116 -15.86 11.24 -0.94
N CYS A 117 -16.75 10.24 -1.01
CA CYS A 117 -16.49 8.97 -1.70
C CYS A 117 -16.16 9.16 -3.19
N ALA A 118 -16.81 10.12 -3.87
CA ALA A 118 -16.49 10.47 -5.24
C ALA A 118 -15.06 11.00 -5.41
N LYS A 119 -14.53 11.74 -4.41
CA LYS A 119 -13.11 12.16 -4.40
C LYS A 119 -12.18 10.97 -4.25
N VAL A 120 -12.54 9.98 -3.42
CA VAL A 120 -11.75 8.74 -3.28
C VAL A 120 -11.77 7.94 -4.59
N ASP A 121 -12.93 7.85 -5.24
CA ASP A 121 -13.08 7.16 -6.53
C ASP A 121 -12.23 7.81 -7.63
N ALA A 122 -12.17 9.14 -7.69
CA ALA A 122 -11.30 9.84 -8.64
C ALA A 122 -9.81 9.49 -8.47
N VAL A 123 -9.37 9.19 -7.24
CA VAL A 123 -8.01 8.69 -7.00
C VAL A 123 -7.87 7.23 -7.43
N LEU A 124 -8.86 6.39 -7.15
CA LEU A 124 -8.88 4.98 -7.55
C LEU A 124 -8.88 4.79 -9.07
N ASP A 125 -9.50 5.69 -9.83
CA ASP A 125 -9.56 5.62 -11.30
C ASP A 125 -8.16 5.70 -11.93
N GLY A 126 -7.24 6.42 -11.29
CA GLY A 126 -5.83 6.51 -11.69
C GLY A 126 -4.96 5.34 -11.21
N MET A 127 -5.48 4.46 -10.36
CA MET A 127 -4.73 3.35 -9.78
C MET A 127 -4.92 2.07 -10.59
N PRO A 128 -3.84 1.31 -10.89
CA PRO A 128 -3.96 -0.06 -11.37
C PRO A 128 -4.59 -0.98 -10.32
N ASP A 129 -5.22 -2.06 -10.76
CA ASP A 129 -5.75 -3.09 -9.87
C ASP A 129 -4.63 -3.75 -9.05
N LYS A 130 -4.98 -4.21 -7.85
CA LYS A 130 -4.08 -4.85 -6.87
C LYS A 130 -2.91 -3.97 -6.43
N THR A 131 -3.10 -2.66 -6.37
CA THR A 131 -2.08 -1.71 -5.90
C THR A 131 -2.54 -0.95 -4.66
N ALA A 132 -1.59 -0.32 -3.97
CA ALA A 132 -1.87 0.56 -2.85
C ALA A 132 -1.05 1.84 -2.95
N LYS A 133 -1.56 2.93 -2.37
CA LYS A 133 -0.86 4.19 -2.22
C LYS A 133 -1.14 4.84 -0.88
N LEU A 134 -0.22 5.71 -0.45
CA LEU A 134 -0.43 6.59 0.69
C LEU A 134 -1.25 7.82 0.29
N VAL A 135 -2.17 8.21 1.15
CA VAL A 135 -3.00 9.41 0.99
C VAL A 135 -3.20 10.13 2.32
N LEU A 136 -3.33 11.46 2.29
CA LEU A 136 -3.84 12.23 3.42
C LEU A 136 -5.36 12.24 3.32
N ALA A 137 -6.03 11.33 4.04
CA ALA A 137 -7.46 11.14 3.93
C ALA A 137 -8.22 11.75 5.12
N TYR A 138 -9.14 12.66 4.82
CA TYR A 138 -9.91 13.39 5.81
C TYR A 138 -11.41 13.32 5.50
N PRO A 139 -12.10 12.23 5.90
CA PRO A 139 -13.53 12.06 5.65
C PRO A 139 -14.40 12.95 6.55
N PRO A 140 -15.71 13.11 6.22
CA PRO A 140 -16.60 13.99 6.98
C PRO A 140 -16.71 13.64 8.47
N ALA A 141 -16.58 12.35 8.82
CA ALA A 141 -16.64 11.87 10.20
C ALA A 141 -15.55 12.45 11.13
N VAL A 142 -14.43 12.91 10.56
CA VAL A 142 -13.29 13.50 11.30
C VAL A 142 -13.07 14.97 10.95
N TYR A 143 -13.99 15.58 10.19
CA TYR A 143 -13.88 16.98 9.77
C TYR A 143 -13.84 17.95 10.94
N GLY A 144 -12.92 18.93 10.87
CA GLY A 144 -12.65 19.92 11.92
C GLY A 144 -12.03 19.34 13.19
N LYS A 145 -11.65 18.04 13.20
CA LYS A 145 -11.17 17.35 14.41
C LYS A 145 -9.74 16.84 14.30
N ALA A 146 -9.33 16.28 13.16
CA ALA A 146 -7.94 15.84 12.99
C ALA A 146 -7.09 16.92 12.30
N GLY A 147 -5.83 17.06 12.74
CA GLY A 147 -4.82 17.92 12.11
C GLY A 147 -4.23 17.27 10.85
N THR A 148 -3.48 16.19 11.00
CA THR A 148 -2.89 15.45 9.86
C THR A 148 -3.12 13.96 10.04
N THR A 149 -3.76 13.33 9.05
CA THR A 149 -4.02 11.89 8.98
C THR A 149 -3.27 11.29 7.80
N ILE A 150 -2.75 10.08 7.99
CA ILE A 150 -2.14 9.27 6.92
C ILE A 150 -2.93 7.97 6.80
N SER A 151 -3.27 7.62 5.57
CA SER A 151 -4.10 6.46 5.26
C SER A 151 -3.52 5.68 4.09
N LEU A 152 -3.80 4.39 4.08
CA LEU A 152 -3.55 3.50 2.96
C LEU A 152 -4.82 3.40 2.12
N LEU A 153 -4.72 3.73 0.84
CA LEU A 153 -5.74 3.46 -0.16
C LEU A 153 -5.31 2.25 -0.97
N TYR A 154 -6.06 1.15 -0.85
CA TYR A 154 -5.85 -0.08 -1.59
C TYR A 154 -6.95 -0.25 -2.65
N LYS A 155 -6.55 -0.57 -3.88
CA LYS A 155 -7.43 -0.99 -4.96
C LYS A 155 -7.21 -2.48 -5.21
N GLY A 156 -8.25 -3.29 -5.01
CA GLY A 156 -8.23 -4.70 -5.38
C GLY A 156 -8.56 -4.88 -6.86
N ASP A 157 -9.77 -4.48 -7.23
CA ASP A 157 -10.30 -4.49 -8.59
C ASP A 157 -11.39 -3.40 -8.74
N ALA A 158 -12.16 -3.42 -9.83
CA ALA A 158 -13.27 -2.49 -10.07
C ALA A 158 -14.39 -2.53 -8.99
N ASN A 159 -14.45 -3.59 -8.20
CA ASN A 159 -15.50 -3.83 -7.22
C ASN A 159 -15.03 -3.73 -5.77
N TYR A 160 -13.71 -3.72 -5.53
CA TYR A 160 -13.15 -3.76 -4.18
C TYR A 160 -12.05 -2.72 -3.98
N ALA A 161 -12.24 -1.87 -2.97
CA ALA A 161 -11.22 -0.94 -2.49
C ALA A 161 -11.33 -0.75 -0.98
N VAL A 162 -10.23 -0.38 -0.34
CA VAL A 162 -10.17 -0.08 1.09
C VAL A 162 -9.41 1.21 1.30
N LEU A 163 -10.02 2.13 2.03
CA LEU A 163 -9.34 3.29 2.59
C LEU A 163 -9.26 3.07 4.10
N SER A 164 -8.06 2.86 4.63
CA SER A 164 -7.84 2.59 6.05
C SER A 164 -6.84 3.57 6.62
N ASN A 165 -7.18 4.16 7.75
CA ASN A 165 -6.28 5.04 8.47
C ASN A 165 -5.21 4.23 9.20
N ILE A 166 -3.95 4.63 8.98
CA ILE A 166 -2.78 3.97 9.59
C ILE A 166 -2.03 4.90 10.55
N GLY A 167 -2.43 6.17 10.62
CA GLY A 167 -1.88 7.12 11.57
C GLY A 167 -2.59 8.48 11.55
N SER A 168 -2.52 9.17 12.68
CA SER A 168 -3.02 10.54 12.86
C SER A 168 -2.15 11.25 13.89
N ALA A 169 -1.98 12.57 13.74
CA ALA A 169 -1.43 13.41 14.80
C ALA A 169 -2.32 13.40 16.06
N ASP A 170 -3.63 13.28 15.85
CA ASP A 170 -4.62 13.16 16.92
C ASP A 170 -4.90 11.68 17.20
N THR A 171 -4.34 11.17 18.30
CA THR A 171 -4.39 9.76 18.68
C THR A 171 -5.81 9.21 18.85
N ALA A 172 -6.76 10.07 19.23
CA ALA A 172 -8.18 9.73 19.37
C ALA A 172 -8.90 9.55 18.02
N LEU A 173 -8.27 9.91 16.90
CA LEU A 173 -8.86 9.85 15.55
C LEU A 173 -8.13 8.84 14.65
N CYS A 174 -7.25 8.02 15.24
CA CYS A 174 -6.64 6.87 14.59
C CYS A 174 -7.62 5.69 14.51
N GLY A 175 -7.43 4.81 13.52
CA GLY A 175 -8.07 3.49 13.52
C GLY A 175 -9.52 3.52 13.03
N TRP A 176 -9.67 3.83 11.75
CA TRP A 176 -10.94 3.76 11.03
C TRP A 176 -10.74 3.27 9.60
N ARG A 177 -11.81 2.81 8.98
CA ARG A 177 -11.81 2.35 7.59
C ARG A 177 -13.09 2.68 6.84
N MET A 178 -12.97 2.72 5.52
CA MET A 178 -14.05 2.72 4.55
C MET A 178 -13.76 1.61 3.54
N ILE A 179 -14.78 0.86 3.14
CA ILE A 179 -14.63 -0.25 2.19
C ILE A 179 -15.59 -0.03 1.03
N LYS A 180 -15.10 -0.11 -0.21
CA LYS A 180 -15.91 -0.27 -1.40
C LYS A 180 -16.05 -1.76 -1.68
N LEU A 181 -17.28 -2.24 -1.76
CA LEU A 181 -17.55 -3.63 -2.10
C LEU A 181 -18.86 -3.75 -2.88
N LYS A 182 -19.00 -4.88 -3.56
CA LYS A 182 -20.24 -5.31 -4.21
C LYS A 182 -21.03 -6.20 -3.23
N LYS A 183 -22.23 -5.78 -2.83
CA LYS A 183 -23.05 -6.53 -1.84
C LYS A 183 -23.68 -7.81 -2.43
N SER A 184 -24.03 -7.79 -3.70
CA SER A 184 -24.62 -8.92 -4.42
C SER A 184 -24.23 -8.89 -5.89
N SER A 185 -24.42 -9.99 -6.63
CA SER A 185 -24.08 -10.03 -8.06
C SER A 185 -24.84 -9.00 -8.91
N SER A 186 -26.01 -8.55 -8.45
CA SER A 186 -26.87 -7.58 -9.12
C SER A 186 -26.59 -6.12 -8.76
N ASP A 187 -25.92 -5.83 -7.65
CA ASP A 187 -25.72 -4.44 -7.19
C ASP A 187 -24.42 -3.84 -7.75
N PRO A 188 -24.35 -2.53 -8.03
CA PRO A 188 -23.06 -1.87 -8.25
C PRO A 188 -22.20 -1.92 -6.97
N SER A 189 -20.87 -1.84 -7.14
CA SER A 189 -19.98 -1.66 -6.00
C SER A 189 -20.20 -0.26 -5.38
N ALA A 190 -20.25 -0.21 -4.06
CA ALA A 190 -20.50 1.04 -3.34
C ALA A 190 -19.65 1.11 -2.07
N TRP A 191 -19.30 2.34 -1.70
CA TRP A 191 -18.66 2.61 -0.41
C TRP A 191 -19.64 2.31 0.72
N GLN A 192 -19.22 1.42 1.62
CA GLN A 192 -19.92 1.14 2.86
C GLN A 192 -19.74 2.31 3.83
N PRO A 193 -20.62 2.48 4.83
CA PRO A 193 -20.47 3.54 5.82
C PRO A 193 -19.11 3.49 6.53
N PHE A 194 -18.64 4.66 6.98
CA PHE A 194 -17.42 4.80 7.79
C PHE A 194 -17.48 3.93 9.05
N GLU A 195 -16.40 3.23 9.37
CA GLU A 195 -16.32 2.34 10.53
C GLU A 195 -15.09 2.60 11.39
N TRP A 196 -15.29 2.63 12.71
CA TRP A 196 -14.21 2.69 13.68
C TRP A 196 -13.68 1.29 14.01
N GLU A 197 -12.37 1.15 13.99
CA GLU A 197 -11.67 -0.01 14.56
C GLU A 197 -11.52 0.17 16.07
N HIS A 198 -11.10 1.37 16.48
CA HIS A 198 -10.90 1.74 17.87
C HIS A 198 -11.58 3.09 18.14
N PRO A 199 -12.90 3.10 18.42
CA PRO A 199 -13.62 4.35 18.59
C PRO A 199 -13.10 5.14 19.81
N PRO A 200 -13.03 6.48 19.75
CA PRO A 200 -12.57 7.30 20.87
C PRO A 200 -13.50 7.33 22.08
N MET A 201 -14.71 6.77 21.99
CA MET A 201 -15.64 6.60 23.09
C MET A 201 -16.01 7.91 23.82
N GLN A 202 -16.21 9.01 23.07
CA GLN A 202 -16.72 10.25 23.65
C GLN A 202 -18.15 10.05 24.17
N LEU A 203 -18.45 10.63 25.34
CA LEU A 203 -19.78 10.53 25.95
C LEU A 203 -20.86 11.09 25.00
N GLY A 204 -21.93 10.32 24.83
CA GLY A 204 -23.08 10.69 24.02
C GLY A 204 -22.89 10.54 22.50
N VAL A 205 -21.68 10.20 22.04
CA VAL A 205 -21.39 9.98 20.62
C VAL A 205 -21.60 8.52 20.25
N GLU A 206 -22.33 8.28 19.17
CA GLU A 206 -22.53 6.97 18.58
C GLU A 206 -21.41 6.67 17.57
N TYR A 207 -20.90 5.45 17.59
CA TYR A 207 -19.85 4.99 16.69
C TYR A 207 -20.26 3.67 16.03
N ARG A 208 -20.31 3.66 14.70
CA ARG A 208 -20.34 2.41 13.93
C ARG A 208 -18.96 1.76 13.97
N THR A 209 -18.89 0.46 14.27
CA THR A 209 -17.62 -0.27 14.39
C THR A 209 -17.42 -1.30 13.30
N VAL A 210 -16.20 -1.83 13.22
CA VAL A 210 -15.86 -2.98 12.35
C VAL A 210 -16.40 -4.32 12.88
N GLU A 211 -16.82 -4.37 14.15
CA GLU A 211 -17.38 -5.57 14.78
C GLU A 211 -18.73 -5.93 14.17
N ARG A 212 -19.01 -7.24 14.06
CA ARG A 212 -20.24 -7.79 13.48
C ARG A 212 -20.85 -8.84 14.40
N TYR A 213 -22.18 -8.82 14.54
CA TYR A 213 -22.95 -9.90 15.16
C TYR A 213 -23.95 -10.45 14.15
N ASN A 214 -23.80 -11.74 13.80
CA ASN A 214 -24.58 -12.38 12.74
C ASN A 214 -24.55 -11.59 11.40
N GLY A 215 -23.39 -11.04 11.04
CA GLY A 215 -23.19 -10.23 9.84
C GLY A 215 -23.71 -8.79 9.94
N LYS A 216 -24.47 -8.42 10.98
CA LYS A 216 -24.92 -7.06 11.22
C LYS A 216 -23.83 -6.23 11.91
N PRO A 217 -23.67 -4.94 11.55
CA PRO A 217 -22.73 -4.05 12.21
C PRO A 217 -23.10 -3.78 13.66
N ILE A 218 -22.06 -3.72 14.49
CA ILE A 218 -22.18 -3.26 15.87
C ILE A 218 -21.93 -1.76 15.93
N HIS A 219 -22.87 -1.06 16.55
CA HIS A 219 -22.73 0.30 16.98
C HIS A 219 -22.42 0.33 18.48
N ILE A 220 -21.62 1.30 18.91
CA ILE A 220 -21.25 1.48 20.31
C ILE A 220 -21.47 2.92 20.74
N LYS A 221 -21.99 3.11 21.96
CA LYS A 221 -22.23 4.42 22.54
C LYS A 221 -21.92 4.41 24.04
N ALA A 222 -21.22 5.43 24.51
CA ALA A 222 -21.05 5.68 25.94
C ALA A 222 -22.13 6.66 26.42
N VAL A 223 -22.84 6.31 27.49
CA VAL A 223 -23.95 7.10 28.03
C VAL A 223 -23.72 7.35 29.52
N SER A 224 -23.84 8.61 29.90
CA SER A 224 -23.72 9.03 31.29
C SER A 224 -24.98 8.66 32.07
N LEU A 225 -24.84 7.79 33.07
CA LEU A 225 -25.88 7.53 34.07
C LEU A 225 -25.82 8.55 35.21
N GLY A 226 -24.87 9.49 35.19
CA GLY A 226 -24.72 10.46 36.26
C GLY A 226 -24.14 9.81 37.51
N LEU A 227 -24.39 10.49 38.63
CA LEU A 227 -23.94 10.06 39.95
C LEU A 227 -24.94 9.02 40.49
N LEU A 228 -24.39 7.97 41.11
CA LEU A 228 -25.15 6.87 41.68
C LEU A 228 -24.80 6.68 43.15
N GLU A 229 -25.82 6.30 43.91
CA GLU A 229 -25.72 5.91 45.31
C GLU A 229 -25.96 4.40 45.44
N ASN A 230 -25.80 3.85 46.65
CA ASN A 230 -26.23 2.48 46.92
C ASN A 230 -27.76 2.38 46.91
N ASN A 231 -28.29 1.16 46.76
CA ASN A 231 -29.73 0.89 46.75
C ASN A 231 -30.53 1.80 45.79
N THR A 232 -30.00 2.03 44.59
CA THR A 232 -30.57 2.97 43.61
C THR A 232 -30.88 2.27 42.29
N SER A 233 -32.07 2.54 41.74
CA SER A 233 -32.41 2.24 40.36
C SER A 233 -32.36 3.53 39.54
N LYS A 234 -31.58 3.55 38.46
CA LYS A 234 -31.48 4.72 37.58
C LYS A 234 -31.45 4.32 36.12
N SER A 235 -32.11 5.14 35.31
CA SER A 235 -32.15 4.97 33.86
C SER A 235 -32.27 6.32 33.16
N VAL A 236 -31.66 6.42 31.97
CA VAL A 236 -31.65 7.63 31.14
C VAL A 236 -31.95 7.25 29.70
N GLU A 237 -32.50 8.18 28.93
CA GLU A 237 -32.65 8.01 27.48
C GLU A 237 -31.26 7.98 26.83
N HIS A 238 -30.99 6.98 26.00
CA HIS A 238 -29.74 6.92 25.25
C HIS A 238 -29.82 7.69 23.92
N GLY A 239 -31.03 8.01 23.43
CA GLY A 239 -31.23 8.79 22.19
C GLY A 239 -30.63 8.11 20.95
N ILE A 240 -30.88 6.82 20.79
CA ILE A 240 -30.45 6.03 19.64
C ILE A 240 -31.70 5.72 18.83
N SER A 241 -31.67 6.05 17.54
CA SER A 241 -32.70 5.66 16.59
C SER A 241 -32.47 4.24 16.09
N ASP A 242 -33.56 3.53 15.78
CA ASP A 242 -33.53 2.22 15.14
C ASP A 242 -32.80 1.14 15.95
N PHE A 243 -32.75 1.29 17.28
CA PHE A 243 -32.16 0.31 18.18
C PHE A 243 -32.90 -1.04 18.06
N GLU A 244 -32.18 -2.08 17.65
CA GLU A 244 -32.78 -3.41 17.46
C GLU A 244 -32.50 -4.31 18.66
N SER A 245 -31.23 -4.49 19.00
CA SER A 245 -30.83 -5.46 20.02
C SER A 245 -29.58 -5.00 20.74
N CYS A 246 -29.62 -5.07 22.08
CA CYS A 246 -28.44 -4.93 22.91
C CYS A 246 -27.62 -6.22 22.79
N VAL A 247 -26.36 -6.08 22.38
CA VAL A 247 -25.39 -7.18 22.30
C VAL A 247 -24.55 -7.23 23.58
N GLU A 248 -24.18 -6.05 24.09
CA GLU A 248 -23.45 -5.92 25.35
C GLU A 248 -23.88 -4.62 26.05
N CYS A 249 -24.09 -4.70 27.36
CA CYS A 249 -24.23 -3.53 28.21
C CYS A 249 -23.21 -3.65 29.35
N SER A 250 -22.20 -2.79 29.32
CA SER A 250 -21.09 -2.76 30.28
C SER A 250 -20.85 -1.33 30.75
N GLY A 251 -19.77 -1.08 31.50
CA GLY A 251 -19.45 0.28 31.91
C GLY A 251 -18.60 0.33 33.17
N PHE A 252 -18.44 1.55 33.69
CA PHE A 252 -17.63 1.80 34.87
C PHE A 252 -18.21 2.92 35.74
N SER A 253 -17.88 2.87 37.04
CA SER A 253 -18.11 3.95 38.00
C SER A 253 -16.82 4.19 38.77
N GLY A 254 -16.07 5.22 38.37
CA GLY A 254 -14.69 5.38 38.82
C GLY A 254 -13.85 4.14 38.51
N PRO A 255 -13.16 3.52 39.50
CA PRO A 255 -12.34 2.33 39.28
C PRO A 255 -13.16 1.02 39.18
N ILE A 256 -14.47 1.07 39.37
CA ILE A 256 -15.33 -0.12 39.42
C ILE A 256 -15.80 -0.48 38.02
N ASN A 257 -15.50 -1.71 37.59
CA ASN A 257 -16.19 -2.34 36.47
C ASN A 257 -17.63 -2.68 36.91
N LEU A 258 -18.62 -2.23 36.15
CA LEU A 258 -20.03 -2.50 36.48
C LEU A 258 -20.40 -3.97 36.23
N VAL A 259 -19.73 -4.63 35.27
CA VAL A 259 -19.99 -6.03 34.94
C VAL A 259 -19.35 -6.93 36.00
N GLY A 260 -20.17 -7.76 36.65
CA GLY A 260 -19.72 -8.70 37.68
C GLY A 260 -19.40 -8.08 39.04
N SER A 261 -19.64 -6.78 39.23
CA SER A 261 -19.49 -6.14 40.53
C SER A 261 -20.58 -6.60 41.50
N GLY A 262 -20.20 -7.02 42.71
CA GLY A 262 -21.15 -7.44 43.74
C GLY A 262 -22.09 -6.34 44.24
N GLY A 263 -21.80 -5.07 43.93
CA GLY A 263 -22.68 -3.93 44.23
C GLY A 263 -23.70 -3.63 43.12
N VAL A 264 -23.60 -4.27 41.96
CA VAL A 264 -24.47 -4.01 40.81
C VAL A 264 -25.37 -5.21 40.61
N ASP A 265 -26.68 -5.03 40.81
CA ASP A 265 -27.67 -6.08 40.61
C ASP A 265 -27.97 -6.27 39.11
N SER A 266 -28.02 -5.16 38.37
CA SER A 266 -28.27 -5.19 36.93
C SER A 266 -27.64 -3.98 36.24
N ILE A 267 -27.20 -4.18 35.00
CA ILE A 267 -26.92 -3.11 34.03
C ILE A 267 -27.54 -3.54 32.71
N TYR A 268 -28.32 -2.67 32.09
CA TYR A 268 -29.19 -3.07 30.98
C TYR A 268 -29.42 -1.93 30.00
N ALA A 269 -29.75 -2.31 28.77
CA ALA A 269 -30.25 -1.40 27.74
C ALA A 269 -31.57 -1.94 27.19
N THR A 270 -32.53 -1.05 27.00
CA THR A 270 -33.79 -1.29 26.30
C THR A 270 -33.75 -0.59 24.95
N THR A 271 -34.87 -0.56 24.23
CA THR A 271 -34.97 0.11 22.93
C THR A 271 -34.83 1.64 22.99
N SER A 272 -35.01 2.27 24.16
CA SER A 272 -34.85 3.73 24.31
C SER A 272 -33.98 4.17 25.49
N ARG A 273 -33.72 3.29 26.46
CA ARG A 273 -33.08 3.64 27.73
C ARG A 273 -31.91 2.74 28.05
N VAL A 274 -30.97 3.27 28.81
CA VAL A 274 -29.92 2.51 29.47
C VAL A 274 -30.02 2.74 30.97
N GLY A 275 -29.85 1.70 31.76
CA GLY A 275 -30.09 1.73 33.19
C GLY A 275 -29.22 0.79 33.99
N ILE A 276 -29.28 0.98 35.31
CA ILE A 276 -28.52 0.25 36.32
C ILE A 276 -29.33 0.17 37.61
N ASP A 277 -29.25 -0.99 38.25
CA ASP A 277 -29.72 -1.22 39.61
C ASP A 277 -28.52 -1.52 40.52
N THR A 278 -28.40 -0.77 41.63
CA THR A 278 -27.34 -0.93 42.62
C THR A 278 -27.91 -1.40 43.96
N ASN A 279 -27.16 -2.23 44.69
CA ASN A 279 -27.54 -2.68 46.04
C ASN A 279 -26.73 -1.97 47.14
N GLY A 280 -26.92 -2.38 48.39
CA GLY A 280 -26.26 -1.79 49.55
C GLY A 280 -24.72 -1.88 49.55
N SER A 281 -24.15 -2.79 48.77
CA SER A 281 -22.70 -2.97 48.62
C SER A 281 -22.10 -2.07 47.55
N PHE A 282 -22.92 -1.37 46.76
CA PHE A 282 -22.43 -0.43 45.78
C PHE A 282 -21.76 0.75 46.49
N SER A 283 -20.45 0.81 46.38
CA SER A 283 -19.69 1.98 46.78
C SER A 283 -18.87 2.37 45.57
N SER A 284 -19.26 3.41 44.83
CA SER A 284 -18.35 4.01 43.85
C SER A 284 -17.09 4.40 44.65
N ALA A 285 -16.00 3.65 44.47
CA ALA A 285 -14.88 3.72 45.41
C ALA A 285 -14.44 5.17 45.62
N ALA A 286 -14.37 5.53 46.91
CA ALA A 286 -14.25 6.85 47.49
C ALA A 286 -13.29 7.84 46.80
N THR A 287 -13.71 9.11 46.69
CA THR A 287 -13.15 10.27 47.42
C THR A 287 -13.59 11.58 46.78
N SER A 288 -14.32 12.42 47.54
CA SER A 288 -14.57 13.87 47.34
C SER A 288 -15.15 14.41 46.02
N SER A 289 -15.17 13.66 44.93
CA SER A 289 -15.76 14.04 43.65
C SER A 289 -16.62 12.88 43.19
N LYS A 290 -17.94 13.05 43.25
CA LYS A 290 -18.94 12.12 42.72
C LYS A 290 -18.53 11.74 41.28
N LEU A 291 -17.94 10.56 41.08
CA LEU A 291 -17.47 10.12 39.76
C LEU A 291 -18.68 9.71 38.93
N ASN A 292 -18.69 10.16 37.68
CA ASN A 292 -19.79 9.88 36.77
C ASN A 292 -19.82 8.39 36.43
N THR A 293 -20.96 7.74 36.64
CA THR A 293 -21.17 6.37 36.17
C THR A 293 -21.48 6.40 34.68
N VAL A 294 -20.76 5.60 33.90
CA VAL A 294 -20.89 5.53 32.46
C VAL A 294 -21.28 4.12 32.08
N ALA A 295 -22.38 3.97 31.34
CA ALA A 295 -22.72 2.74 30.65
C ALA A 295 -22.18 2.79 29.21
N ILE A 296 -21.68 1.67 28.74
CA ILE A 296 -21.22 1.44 27.37
C ILE A 296 -22.14 0.38 26.78
N ILE A 297 -22.84 0.74 25.71
CA ILE A 297 -23.79 -0.14 25.04
C ILE A 297 -23.27 -0.48 23.66
N LYS A 298 -23.14 -1.79 23.38
CA LYS A 298 -22.96 -2.34 22.03
C LYS A 298 -24.29 -2.90 21.54
N TYR A 299 -24.67 -2.57 20.32
CA TYR A 299 -25.98 -2.92 19.79
C TYR A 299 -26.01 -3.03 18.26
N THR A 300 -27.02 -3.72 17.75
CA THR A 300 -27.39 -3.68 16.33
C THR A 300 -28.53 -2.69 16.09
N LYS A 301 -28.66 -2.24 14.85
CA LYS A 301 -29.81 -1.45 14.38
C LYS A 301 -30.67 -2.23 13.41
N THR A 302 -31.96 -1.87 13.33
CA THR A 302 -32.89 -2.45 12.34
C THR A 302 -32.53 -2.02 10.92
N THR A 303 -31.95 -0.84 10.79
CA THR A 303 -31.51 -0.22 9.55
C THR A 303 -30.18 0.51 9.77
N ASP A 304 -29.30 0.44 8.79
CA ASP A 304 -28.02 1.16 8.74
C ASP A 304 -28.01 2.24 7.67
#